data_AF-R0M4S2-F1
#
_entry.id   AF-R0M4S2-F1
#
_cell.length_a   1.000
_cell.length_b   1.000
_cell.length_c   1.000
_cell.angle_alpha   90.00
_cell.angle_beta   90.00
_cell.angle_gamma   90.00
#
_symmetry.space_group_name_H-M   'P 1'
#
loop_
_entity.id
_entity.type
_entity.pdbx_description
1 polymer ?
#
loop_
_entity_poly.entity_id
_entity_poly.type
_entity_poly.pdbx_seq_one_letter_code
_entity_poly.pdbx_strand_id
1 'polypeptide(L)'
;MDTIKIKSKIKEEKKKLTRPVFWFEKFNFFFSTDKKLIIGGKNAQQNEIIVKKHLNDKDLYFHTQVSGGSSVVLKEPSDISIEEAGLMALCMSKCWETNVVSPVWYVKGEQVTKTAPTGQFLTKGSFLIKDNKTNVNVYKLEYGLGLLFKLVDTYECTDEINDLIQYDGARFVIDPKEHEIEFCLPVCGPWKVLKNYTYRVRIVSGKEKKGKMVNSIIKSFVDQSKEEHIRLVKDITVEEFINGLPTNSKIGKTTK
;
A
#
# COMPACT_ATOMS: atom_id res chain seq x y z
N MET A 1 -44.84 27.31 -23.95
CA MET A 1 -43.59 27.97 -23.52
C MET A 1 -42.80 26.95 -22.72
N ASP A 2 -42.08 26.08 -23.41
CA ASP A 2 -41.34 24.98 -22.78
C ASP A 2 -39.97 25.47 -22.31
N THR A 3 -39.74 25.37 -21.01
CA THR A 3 -38.50 25.73 -20.34
C THR A 3 -37.45 24.65 -20.60
N ILE A 4 -36.45 24.99 -21.41
CA ILE A 4 -35.28 24.15 -21.67
C ILE A 4 -34.44 24.06 -20.38
N LYS A 5 -34.49 22.91 -19.69
CA LYS A 5 -33.56 22.55 -18.62
C LYS A 5 -32.19 22.21 -19.21
N ILE A 6 -31.30 23.21 -19.31
CA ILE A 6 -29.87 22.98 -19.55
C ILE A 6 -29.25 22.46 -18.25
N LYS A 7 -29.19 21.13 -18.08
CA LYS A 7 -28.26 20.51 -17.13
C LYS A 7 -26.88 20.43 -17.79
N SER A 8 -26.09 21.49 -17.68
CA SER A 8 -24.66 21.41 -18.03
C SER A 8 -23.95 20.55 -16.98
N LYS A 9 -23.70 19.28 -17.31
CA LYS A 9 -22.70 18.46 -16.61
C LYS A 9 -21.33 19.09 -16.89
N ILE A 10 -20.88 19.98 -15.99
CA ILE A 10 -19.48 20.39 -15.96
C ILE A 10 -18.68 19.12 -15.69
N LYS A 11 -17.96 18.65 -16.70
CA LYS A 11 -17.09 17.48 -16.60
C LYS A 11 -15.89 17.96 -15.80
N GLU A 12 -15.83 17.62 -14.52
CA GLU A 12 -14.66 17.87 -13.66
C GLU A 12 -13.43 17.37 -14.41
N GLU A 13 -12.53 18.29 -14.80
CA GLU A 13 -11.30 17.92 -15.47
C GLU A 13 -10.48 17.04 -14.53
N LYS A 14 -10.04 15.87 -15.01
CA LYS A 14 -9.17 15.00 -14.22
C LYS A 14 -7.91 15.77 -13.85
N LYS A 15 -7.75 16.06 -12.55
CA LYS A 15 -6.54 16.65 -11.99
C LYS A 15 -5.32 15.80 -12.41
N LYS A 16 -4.36 16.40 -13.09
CA LYS A 16 -3.11 15.74 -13.49
C LYS A 16 -2.16 15.70 -12.30
N LEU A 17 -1.44 14.58 -12.15
CA LEU A 17 -0.40 14.43 -11.14
C LEU A 17 0.81 15.28 -11.52
N THR A 18 1.28 16.14 -10.61
CA THR A 18 2.36 17.11 -10.86
C THR A 18 3.64 16.83 -10.06
N ARG A 19 3.57 15.95 -9.07
CA ARG A 19 4.72 15.58 -8.22
C ARG A 19 5.54 14.44 -8.83
N PRO A 20 6.81 14.27 -8.41
CA PRO A 20 7.57 13.06 -8.69
C PRO A 20 6.82 11.81 -8.22
N VAL A 21 6.94 10.72 -9.00
CA VAL A 21 6.31 9.43 -8.72
C VAL A 21 7.41 8.42 -8.42
N PHE A 22 7.40 7.87 -7.21
CA PHE A 22 8.34 6.82 -6.84
C PHE A 22 8.00 5.52 -7.56
N TRP A 23 9.02 4.76 -7.93
CA TRP A 23 8.87 3.56 -8.74
C TRP A 23 7.95 2.51 -8.09
N PHE A 24 7.86 2.50 -6.76
CA PHE A 24 7.07 1.55 -5.98
C PHE A 24 5.57 1.89 -5.95
N GLU A 25 5.16 3.13 -6.25
CA GLU A 25 3.76 3.58 -6.13
C GLU A 25 2.79 2.87 -7.07
N LYS A 26 3.32 2.30 -8.16
CA LYS A 26 2.53 1.48 -9.08
C LYS A 26 2.09 0.15 -8.46
N PHE A 27 2.78 -0.32 -7.43
CA PHE A 27 2.47 -1.54 -6.66
C PHE A 27 1.59 -1.20 -5.45
N ASN A 28 1.07 -2.22 -4.78
CA ASN A 28 0.64 -2.04 -3.40
C ASN A 28 1.93 -1.85 -2.59
N PHE A 29 1.99 -0.88 -1.70
CA PHE A 29 3.20 -0.64 -0.91
C PHE A 29 2.86 0.01 0.43
N PHE A 30 3.74 -0.21 1.39
CA PHE A 30 3.81 0.55 2.64
C PHE A 30 5.21 0.41 3.23
N PHE A 31 5.52 1.25 4.21
CA PHE A 31 6.70 1.08 5.06
C PHE A 31 6.29 0.43 6.37
N SER A 32 7.01 -0.60 6.79
CA SER A 32 6.81 -1.26 8.08
C SER A 32 6.99 -0.28 9.24
N THR A 33 6.60 -0.68 10.45
CA THR A 33 6.80 0.13 11.66
C THR A 33 8.27 0.42 11.94
N ASP A 34 9.18 -0.44 11.49
CA ASP A 34 10.64 -0.26 11.51
C ASP A 34 11.21 0.22 10.16
N LYS A 35 10.38 0.88 9.35
CA LYS A 35 10.77 1.71 8.20
C LYS A 35 11.30 0.93 6.99
N LYS A 36 10.99 -0.36 6.89
CA LYS A 36 11.35 -1.24 5.76
C LYS A 36 10.30 -1.18 4.66
N LEU A 37 10.74 -1.06 3.41
CA LEU A 37 9.83 -1.03 2.27
C LEU A 37 9.24 -2.42 2.02
N ILE A 38 7.91 -2.48 1.93
CA ILE A 38 7.18 -3.69 1.54
C ILE A 38 6.35 -3.36 0.30
N ILE A 39 6.47 -4.18 -0.73
CA ILE A 39 5.72 -4.04 -2.00
C ILE A 39 4.98 -5.33 -2.35
N GLY A 40 3.83 -5.21 -3.01
CA GLY A 40 3.01 -6.33 -3.47
C GLY A 40 2.34 -6.03 -4.80
N GLY A 41 2.26 -7.02 -5.69
CA GLY A 41 1.67 -6.82 -7.01
C GLY A 41 0.15 -6.72 -6.94
N LYS A 42 -0.43 -5.83 -7.76
CA LYS A 42 -1.89 -5.66 -7.89
C LYS A 42 -2.54 -6.70 -8.81
N ASN A 43 -1.73 -7.36 -9.63
CA ASN A 43 -2.15 -8.36 -10.61
C ASN A 43 -0.96 -9.25 -11.01
N ALA A 44 -1.23 -10.31 -11.79
CA ALA A 44 -0.21 -11.27 -12.20
C ALA A 44 0.96 -10.63 -12.98
N GLN A 45 0.72 -9.58 -13.79
CA GLN A 45 1.80 -8.89 -14.50
C GLN A 45 2.71 -8.15 -13.53
N GLN A 46 2.15 -7.44 -12.55
CA GLN A 46 2.94 -6.78 -11.52
C GLN A 46 3.67 -7.77 -10.61
N ASN A 47 3.06 -8.91 -10.27
CA ASN A 47 3.73 -9.99 -9.52
C ASN A 47 5.02 -10.42 -10.23
N GLU A 48 4.98 -10.62 -11.55
CA GLU A 48 6.17 -10.92 -12.35
C GLU A 48 7.22 -9.82 -12.33
N ILE A 49 6.81 -8.56 -12.44
CA ILE A 49 7.74 -7.42 -12.40
C ILE A 49 8.44 -7.36 -11.03
N ILE A 50 7.68 -7.51 -9.94
CA ILE A 50 8.23 -7.49 -8.58
C ILE A 50 9.27 -8.59 -8.41
N VAL A 51 8.93 -9.84 -8.72
CA VAL A 51 9.85 -10.96 -8.52
C VAL A 51 11.05 -10.88 -9.46
N LYS A 52 10.86 -10.50 -10.73
CA LYS A 52 11.97 -10.46 -11.69
C LYS A 52 12.92 -9.29 -11.44
N LYS A 53 12.38 -8.09 -11.19
CA LYS A 53 13.16 -6.83 -11.16
C LYS A 53 13.41 -6.27 -9.76
N HIS A 54 12.61 -6.66 -8.78
CA HIS A 54 12.62 -6.05 -7.45
C HIS A 54 12.77 -7.05 -6.31
N LEU A 55 13.07 -8.33 -6.58
CA LEU A 55 13.44 -9.30 -5.54
C LEU A 55 14.93 -9.64 -5.68
N ASN A 56 15.70 -9.24 -4.67
CA ASN A 56 17.12 -9.55 -4.50
C ASN A 56 17.29 -10.76 -3.57
N ASP A 57 18.47 -11.37 -3.57
CA ASP A 57 18.74 -12.62 -2.86
C ASP A 57 18.47 -12.57 -1.35
N LYS A 58 18.76 -11.41 -0.71
CA LYS A 58 18.58 -11.17 0.72
C LYS A 58 17.19 -10.66 1.11
N ASP A 59 16.35 -10.31 0.15
CA ASP A 59 14.98 -9.91 0.42
C ASP A 59 14.14 -11.14 0.80
N LEU A 60 12.97 -10.92 1.40
CA LEU A 60 12.02 -11.99 1.66
C LEU A 60 10.83 -11.90 0.70
N TYR A 61 10.48 -13.05 0.13
CA TYR A 61 9.31 -13.24 -0.73
C TYR A 61 8.19 -13.93 0.05
N PHE A 62 7.00 -13.34 0.05
CA PHE A 62 5.81 -13.84 0.74
C PHE A 62 4.70 -14.18 -0.24
N HIS A 63 3.95 -15.23 0.08
CA HIS A 63 2.71 -15.57 -0.63
C HIS A 63 1.79 -16.37 0.30
N THR A 64 0.48 -16.33 0.04
CA THR A 64 -0.48 -17.18 0.76
C THR A 64 -0.48 -18.60 0.18
N GLN A 65 -1.12 -19.56 0.84
CA GLN A 65 -1.36 -20.88 0.20
C GLN A 65 -2.45 -20.83 -0.87
N VAL A 66 -3.24 -19.76 -0.92
CA VAL A 66 -4.36 -19.61 -1.86
C VAL A 66 -3.85 -19.07 -3.20
N SER A 67 -4.36 -19.62 -4.30
CA SER A 67 -4.09 -19.11 -5.64
C SER A 67 -4.66 -17.70 -5.83
N GLY A 68 -3.96 -16.86 -6.61
CA GLY A 68 -4.41 -15.49 -6.90
C GLY A 68 -4.08 -14.46 -5.81
N GLY A 69 -3.13 -14.79 -4.93
CA GLY A 69 -2.54 -13.84 -3.99
C GLY A 69 -1.55 -12.88 -4.66
N SER A 70 -1.28 -11.78 -3.97
CA SER A 70 -0.20 -10.87 -4.30
C SER A 70 1.16 -11.54 -4.04
N SER A 71 2.11 -11.35 -4.97
CA SER A 71 3.52 -11.62 -4.72
C SER A 71 4.09 -10.44 -3.93
N VAL A 72 4.41 -10.66 -2.65
CA VAL A 72 4.88 -9.62 -1.74
C VAL A 72 6.38 -9.76 -1.52
N VAL A 73 7.10 -8.64 -1.53
CA VAL A 73 8.53 -8.54 -1.27
C VAL A 73 8.79 -7.56 -0.14
N LEU A 74 9.56 -8.01 0.85
CA LEU A 74 10.08 -7.21 1.95
C LEU A 74 11.56 -6.94 1.71
N LYS A 75 11.92 -5.66 1.71
CA LYS A 75 13.30 -5.17 1.59
C LYS A 75 13.95 -5.11 2.97
N GLU A 76 15.19 -5.57 3.08
CA GLU A 76 15.99 -5.51 4.33
C GLU A 76 15.22 -6.01 5.56
N PRO A 77 14.88 -7.31 5.59
CA PRO A 77 13.94 -7.87 6.56
C PRO A 77 14.43 -7.76 8.01
N SER A 78 13.45 -7.65 8.91
CA SER A 78 13.58 -7.72 10.37
C SER A 78 12.44 -8.57 10.94
N ASP A 79 12.51 -8.96 12.21
CA ASP A 79 11.45 -9.75 12.84
C ASP A 79 10.09 -9.03 12.84
N ILE A 80 10.10 -7.71 13.02
CA ILE A 80 8.89 -6.87 13.02
C ILE A 80 8.27 -6.83 11.63
N SER A 81 9.08 -6.54 10.61
CA SER A 81 8.60 -6.36 9.24
C SER A 81 8.13 -7.66 8.58
N ILE A 82 8.62 -8.83 9.04
CA ILE A 82 8.16 -10.15 8.56
C ILE A 82 6.66 -10.36 8.83
N GLU A 83 6.20 -10.07 10.05
CA GLU A 83 4.78 -10.21 10.39
C GLU A 83 3.92 -9.26 9.54
N GLU A 84 4.37 -8.01 9.38
CA GLU A 84 3.65 -6.97 8.65
C GLU A 84 3.58 -7.26 7.14
N ALA A 85 4.65 -7.78 6.54
CA ALA A 85 4.64 -8.27 5.17
C ALA A 85 3.71 -9.49 5.00
N GLY A 86 3.69 -10.39 5.98
CA GLY A 86 2.75 -11.51 6.03
C GLY A 86 1.28 -11.07 6.04
N LEU A 87 0.95 -10.04 6.83
CA LEU A 87 -0.40 -9.45 6.87
C LEU A 87 -0.79 -8.86 5.52
N MET A 88 0.15 -8.22 4.80
CA MET A 88 -0.11 -7.74 3.45
C MET A 88 -0.39 -8.89 2.49
N ALA A 89 0.41 -9.96 2.51
CA ALA A 89 0.17 -11.12 1.65
C ALA A 89 -1.22 -11.72 1.92
N LEU A 90 -1.61 -11.82 3.20
CA LEU A 90 -2.94 -12.29 3.60
C LEU A 90 -4.06 -11.38 3.05
N CYS A 91 -3.97 -10.07 3.30
CA CYS A 91 -5.00 -9.09 2.90
C CYS A 91 -5.04 -8.82 1.39
N MET A 92 -3.93 -8.98 0.67
CA MET A 92 -3.86 -8.83 -0.79
C MET A 92 -4.03 -10.18 -1.49
N SER A 93 -4.96 -11.00 -0.99
CA SER A 93 -5.28 -12.30 -1.56
C SER A 93 -6.78 -12.56 -1.53
N LYS A 94 -7.20 -13.73 -2.02
CA LYS A 94 -8.61 -14.14 -1.98
C LYS A 94 -9.19 -14.17 -0.55
N CYS A 95 -8.34 -14.36 0.46
CA CYS A 95 -8.71 -14.33 1.87
C CYS A 95 -9.47 -13.06 2.27
N TRP A 96 -9.08 -11.91 1.71
CA TRP A 96 -9.78 -10.65 1.95
C TRP A 96 -11.20 -10.66 1.42
N GLU A 97 -11.40 -11.13 0.19
CA GLU A 97 -12.71 -11.14 -0.44
C GLU A 97 -13.66 -12.17 0.19
N THR A 98 -13.13 -13.31 0.62
CA THR A 98 -13.91 -14.38 1.27
C THR A 98 -14.05 -14.19 2.77
N ASN A 99 -13.29 -13.28 3.37
CA ASN A 99 -13.16 -13.10 4.82
C ASN A 99 -12.72 -14.41 5.54
N VAL A 100 -11.87 -15.21 4.89
CA VAL A 100 -11.35 -16.48 5.39
C VAL A 100 -9.83 -16.44 5.41
N VAL A 101 -9.22 -16.67 6.57
CA VAL A 101 -7.76 -16.71 6.74
C VAL A 101 -7.18 -17.98 6.13
N SER A 102 -5.98 -17.88 5.58
CA SER A 102 -5.18 -19.01 5.10
C SER A 102 -3.72 -18.85 5.56
N PRO A 103 -2.96 -19.94 5.71
CA PRO A 103 -1.55 -19.83 6.06
C PRO A 103 -0.77 -18.98 5.05
N VAL A 104 0.14 -18.18 5.59
CA VAL A 104 1.10 -17.36 4.84
C VAL A 104 2.49 -17.91 5.10
N TRP A 105 3.31 -17.91 4.05
CA TRP A 105 4.70 -18.36 4.14
C TRP A 105 5.62 -17.38 3.44
N TYR A 106 6.90 -17.44 3.79
CA TYR A 106 7.97 -16.72 3.11
C TYR A 106 9.19 -17.61 2.84
N VAL A 107 10.02 -17.14 1.92
CA VAL A 107 11.35 -17.65 1.61
C VAL A 107 12.30 -16.49 1.29
N LYS A 108 13.60 -16.73 1.30
CA LYS A 108 14.58 -15.77 0.79
C LYS A 108 14.48 -15.62 -0.72
N GLY A 109 14.89 -14.46 -1.24
CA GLY A 109 14.87 -14.20 -2.68
C GLY A 109 15.69 -15.18 -3.49
N GLU A 110 16.82 -15.65 -2.97
CA GLU A 110 17.69 -16.67 -3.60
C GLU A 110 16.98 -18.02 -3.82
N GLN A 111 15.93 -18.30 -3.03
CA GLN A 111 15.13 -19.52 -3.16
C GLN A 111 14.06 -19.41 -4.25
N VAL A 112 13.84 -18.23 -4.82
CA VAL A 112 12.79 -18.00 -5.84
C VAL A 112 13.36 -18.12 -7.23
N THR A 113 12.97 -19.16 -7.96
CA THR A 113 13.40 -19.38 -9.34
C THR A 113 12.47 -18.66 -10.31
N LYS A 114 13.07 -17.78 -11.12
CA LYS A 114 12.38 -16.86 -12.04
C LYS A 114 12.11 -17.48 -13.43
N THR A 115 12.62 -18.69 -13.68
CA THR A 115 12.54 -19.45 -14.93
C THR A 115 12.00 -20.85 -14.68
N ALA A 116 11.26 -21.39 -15.64
CA ALA A 116 10.83 -22.78 -15.58
C ALA A 116 12.04 -23.73 -15.81
N PRO A 117 12.03 -24.95 -15.23
CA PRO A 117 12.94 -26.01 -15.64
C PRO A 117 12.79 -26.33 -17.13
N THR A 118 13.86 -26.85 -17.76
CA THR A 118 13.85 -27.24 -19.17
C THR A 118 12.70 -28.19 -19.47
N GLY A 119 11.88 -27.86 -20.47
CA GLY A 119 10.74 -28.68 -20.90
C GLY A 119 9.43 -28.46 -20.11
N GLN A 120 9.41 -27.55 -19.13
CA GLN A 120 8.20 -27.17 -18.39
C GLN A 120 7.81 -25.71 -18.65
N PHE A 121 6.53 -25.39 -18.46
CA PHE A 121 6.02 -24.02 -18.49
C PHE A 121 5.52 -23.60 -17.12
N LEU A 122 5.94 -22.42 -16.65
CA LEU A 122 5.33 -21.79 -15.49
C LEU A 122 4.12 -20.97 -15.95
N THR A 123 3.00 -21.12 -15.25
CA THR A 123 1.87 -20.22 -15.41
C THR A 123 2.28 -18.79 -15.06
N LYS A 124 1.70 -17.82 -15.78
CA LYS A 124 2.00 -16.39 -15.58
C LYS A 124 1.81 -16.00 -14.12
N GLY A 125 2.83 -15.39 -13.51
CA GLY A 125 2.82 -15.01 -12.08
C GLY A 125 3.07 -16.14 -11.08
N SER A 126 3.48 -17.33 -11.54
CA SER A 126 3.90 -18.44 -10.67
C SER A 126 5.43 -18.56 -10.67
N PHE A 127 5.98 -18.92 -9.51
CA PHE A 127 7.43 -19.05 -9.31
C PHE A 127 7.74 -20.38 -8.63
N LEU A 128 8.85 -21.00 -9.04
CA LEU A 128 9.33 -22.21 -8.39
C LEU A 128 10.10 -21.82 -7.13
N ILE A 129 9.72 -22.41 -6.00
CA ILE A 129 10.36 -22.18 -4.70
C ILE A 129 11.26 -23.37 -4.40
N LYS A 130 12.54 -23.09 -4.15
CA LYS A 130 13.51 -24.08 -3.69
C LYS A 130 13.45 -24.21 -2.17
N ASP A 131 13.72 -25.42 -1.70
CA ASP A 131 13.85 -25.74 -0.28
C ASP A 131 12.58 -25.47 0.55
N ASN A 132 12.75 -25.42 1.87
CA ASN A 132 11.66 -25.30 2.81
C ASN A 132 11.14 -23.85 2.93
N LYS A 133 9.84 -23.74 3.15
CA LYS A 133 9.12 -22.49 3.40
C LYS A 133 9.02 -22.25 4.91
N THR A 134 9.09 -20.99 5.32
CA THR A 134 8.82 -20.61 6.72
C THR A 134 7.42 -20.02 6.83
N ASN A 135 6.61 -20.52 7.76
CA ASN A 135 5.26 -19.99 7.99
C ASN A 135 5.29 -18.72 8.83
N VAL A 136 4.39 -17.79 8.53
CA VAL A 136 4.13 -16.58 9.34
C VAL A 136 2.78 -16.73 10.01
N ASN A 137 2.72 -16.52 11.32
CA ASN A 137 1.48 -16.59 12.07
C ASN A 137 0.71 -15.25 11.97
N VAL A 138 -0.12 -15.12 10.93
CA VAL A 138 -0.96 -13.93 10.70
C VAL A 138 -2.41 -14.34 10.43
N TYR A 139 -3.34 -13.60 11.03
CA TYR A 139 -4.78 -13.96 10.99
C TYR A 139 -5.73 -12.76 10.88
N LYS A 140 -5.23 -11.53 10.95
CA LYS A 140 -6.07 -10.33 10.92
C LYS A 140 -6.28 -9.86 9.49
N LEU A 141 -7.51 -9.94 9.00
CA LEU A 141 -7.96 -9.35 7.73
C LEU A 141 -8.34 -7.88 7.94
N GLU A 142 -7.36 -7.08 8.36
CA GLU A 142 -7.54 -5.66 8.64
C GLU A 142 -6.46 -4.84 7.95
N TYR A 143 -6.90 -3.83 7.21
CA TYR A 143 -6.04 -2.94 6.46
C TYR A 143 -6.32 -1.50 6.88
N GLY A 144 -5.54 -0.57 6.36
CA GLY A 144 -5.73 0.85 6.55
C GLY A 144 -5.37 1.60 5.29
N LEU A 145 -5.92 2.79 5.18
CA LEU A 145 -5.42 3.82 4.28
C LEU A 145 -4.95 4.99 5.14
N GLY A 146 -3.73 5.46 4.90
CA GLY A 146 -3.20 6.67 5.52
C GLY A 146 -2.48 7.55 4.52
N LEU A 147 -1.92 8.65 5.02
CA LEU A 147 -1.09 9.56 4.23
C LEU A 147 0.36 9.50 4.69
N LEU A 148 1.27 9.40 3.73
CA LEU A 148 2.71 9.53 3.94
C LEU A 148 3.15 10.88 3.37
N PHE A 149 3.91 11.65 4.14
CA PHE A 149 4.28 13.02 3.82
C PHE A 149 5.75 13.09 3.44
N LYS A 150 6.06 13.59 2.26
CA LYS A 150 7.43 13.80 1.76
C LYS A 150 7.94 15.14 2.28
N LEU A 151 9.07 15.13 2.99
CA LEU A 151 9.74 16.34 3.47
C LEU A 151 10.39 17.10 2.31
N VAL A 152 10.48 18.42 2.41
CA VAL A 152 11.29 19.24 1.49
C VAL A 152 12.77 18.83 1.59
N ASP A 153 13.46 18.75 0.46
CA ASP A 153 14.84 18.22 0.42
C ASP A 153 15.84 19.05 1.23
N THR A 154 15.63 20.37 1.34
CA THR A 154 16.47 21.30 2.13
C THR A 154 16.14 21.28 3.62
N TYR A 155 15.17 20.49 4.06
CA TYR A 155 14.77 20.45 5.45
C TYR A 155 15.89 19.83 6.29
N GLU A 156 16.62 20.64 7.07
CA GLU A 156 17.63 20.14 8.00
C GLU A 156 16.91 19.67 9.28
N CYS A 157 16.96 18.36 9.55
CA CYS A 157 16.36 17.83 10.77
C CYS A 157 17.31 18.13 11.95
N THR A 158 16.84 18.94 12.89
CA THR A 158 17.62 19.33 14.08
C THR A 158 17.58 18.27 15.18
N ASP A 159 16.61 17.33 15.15
CA ASP A 159 16.37 16.31 16.16
C ASP A 159 16.15 14.91 15.55
N GLU A 160 16.31 13.85 16.36
CA GLU A 160 15.94 12.47 16.00
C GLU A 160 14.42 12.38 15.76
N ILE A 161 13.99 12.54 14.50
CA ILE A 161 12.60 12.33 14.10
C ILE A 161 12.30 10.82 14.17
N ASN A 162 11.59 10.42 15.22
CA ASN A 162 11.29 9.01 15.50
C ASN A 162 10.60 8.29 14.34
N ASP A 163 9.70 8.96 13.62
CA ASP A 163 8.94 8.40 12.50
C ASP A 163 9.56 8.67 11.12
N LEU A 164 10.78 9.23 11.05
CA LEU A 164 11.46 9.49 9.79
C LEU A 164 11.73 8.20 9.04
N ILE A 165 11.19 8.10 7.83
CA ILE A 165 11.41 7.03 6.87
C ILE A 165 12.33 7.59 5.78
N GLN A 166 13.51 6.99 5.61
CA GLN A 166 14.43 7.34 4.53
C GLN A 166 14.49 6.20 3.51
N TYR A 167 14.26 6.53 2.25
CA TYR A 167 14.30 5.55 1.17
C TYR A 167 14.74 6.21 -0.14
N ASP A 168 15.78 5.67 -0.77
CA ASP A 168 16.26 6.12 -2.08
C ASP A 168 16.52 7.64 -2.15
N GLY A 169 17.15 8.18 -1.09
CA GLY A 169 17.43 9.61 -0.95
C GLY A 169 16.24 10.48 -0.52
N ALA A 170 15.01 9.98 -0.61
CA ALA A 170 13.82 10.68 -0.15
C ALA A 170 13.57 10.46 1.35
N ARG A 171 12.94 11.45 1.98
CA ARG A 171 12.61 11.46 3.41
C ARG A 171 11.11 11.65 3.60
N PHE A 172 10.51 10.80 4.41
CA PHE A 172 9.08 10.82 4.68
C PHE A 172 8.79 10.76 6.18
N VAL A 173 7.62 11.26 6.55
CA VAL A 173 7.06 11.18 7.91
C VAL A 173 5.60 10.74 7.86
N ILE A 174 5.12 10.13 8.94
CA ILE A 174 3.72 9.70 9.08
C ILE A 174 2.88 10.71 9.88
N ASP A 175 3.56 11.60 10.62
CA ASP A 175 3.00 12.80 11.22
C ASP A 175 3.63 14.04 10.59
N PRO A 176 2.87 14.89 9.86
CA PRO A 176 3.44 16.10 9.25
C PRO A 176 3.61 17.26 10.23
N LYS A 177 3.25 17.09 11.51
CA LYS A 177 3.31 18.17 12.50
C LYS A 177 4.75 18.71 12.60
N GLU A 178 4.88 20.04 12.55
CA GLU A 178 6.16 20.75 12.72
C GLU A 178 7.20 20.50 11.60
N HIS A 179 6.78 19.89 10.50
CA HIS A 179 7.63 19.59 9.36
C HIS A 179 7.25 20.39 8.12
N GLU A 180 8.26 20.77 7.34
CA GLU A 180 8.04 21.37 6.02
C GLU A 180 7.80 20.27 4.99
N ILE A 181 6.58 20.20 4.48
CA ILE A 181 6.12 19.13 3.59
C ILE A 181 6.06 19.60 2.14
N GLU A 182 6.67 18.82 1.24
CA GLU A 182 6.67 19.03 -0.20
C GLU A 182 5.35 18.55 -0.83
N PHE A 183 4.95 17.31 -0.53
CA PHE A 183 3.68 16.70 -0.94
C PHE A 183 3.33 15.52 -0.04
N CYS A 184 2.12 14.98 -0.19
CA CYS A 184 1.76 13.72 0.44
C CYS A 184 1.20 12.73 -0.57
N LEU A 185 1.22 11.45 -0.21
CA LEU A 185 0.76 10.34 -1.02
C LEU A 185 -0.07 9.36 -0.17
N PRO A 186 -1.12 8.74 -0.75
CA PRO A 186 -1.90 7.74 -0.06
C PRO A 186 -1.11 6.43 0.03
N VAL A 187 -1.09 5.85 1.22
CA VAL A 187 -0.46 4.55 1.50
C VAL A 187 -1.52 3.60 2.06
N CYS A 188 -1.51 2.36 1.62
CA CYS A 188 -2.37 1.32 2.20
C CYS A 188 -1.52 0.17 2.70
N GLY A 189 -1.79 -0.27 3.93
CA GLY A 189 -1.01 -1.30 4.62
C GLY A 189 -1.83 -1.93 5.76
N PRO A 190 -1.28 -2.96 6.43
CA PRO A 190 -1.95 -3.59 7.56
C PRO A 190 -2.35 -2.57 8.63
N TRP A 191 -3.55 -2.71 9.22
CA TRP A 191 -4.01 -1.74 10.25
C TRP A 191 -3.05 -1.67 11.45
N LYS A 192 -2.35 -2.77 11.75
CA LYS A 192 -1.29 -2.82 12.77
C LYS A 192 -0.20 -1.76 12.56
N VAL A 193 0.09 -1.39 11.31
CA VAL A 193 1.06 -0.35 10.94
C VAL A 193 0.39 1.01 10.87
N LEU A 194 -0.70 1.09 10.09
CA LEU A 194 -1.35 2.36 9.76
C LEU A 194 -2.01 3.01 10.98
N LYS A 195 -2.27 2.28 12.07
CA LYS A 195 -2.76 2.85 13.33
C LYS A 195 -1.84 3.93 13.93
N ASN A 196 -0.57 3.98 13.51
CA ASN A 196 0.43 4.95 13.97
C ASN A 196 0.45 6.24 13.13
N TYR A 197 -0.19 6.26 11.96
CA TYR A 197 -0.18 7.42 11.07
C TYR A 197 -1.13 8.50 11.58
N THR A 198 -0.79 9.79 11.47
CA THR A 198 -1.69 10.88 11.89
C THR A 198 -3.00 10.83 11.11
N TYR A 199 -2.91 10.78 9.78
CA TYR A 199 -4.05 10.66 8.89
C TYR A 199 -4.26 9.21 8.50
N ARG A 200 -5.34 8.62 9.00
CA ARG A 200 -5.63 7.20 8.81
C ARG A 200 -7.11 6.88 8.87
N VAL A 201 -7.49 5.85 8.15
CA VAL A 201 -8.81 5.22 8.22
C VAL A 201 -8.64 3.71 8.19
N ARG A 202 -9.39 3.00 9.04
CA ARG A 202 -9.40 1.54 9.05
C ARG A 202 -10.23 1.05 7.86
N ILE A 203 -9.68 0.09 7.13
CA ILE A 203 -10.33 -0.54 5.98
C ILE A 203 -10.54 -2.01 6.30
N VAL A 204 -11.73 -2.52 5.99
CA VAL A 204 -12.10 -3.92 6.18
C VAL A 204 -12.76 -4.45 4.91
N SER A 205 -12.79 -5.76 4.78
CA SER A 205 -13.51 -6.41 3.68
C SER A 205 -15.00 -6.05 3.71
N GLY A 206 -15.56 -5.72 2.55
CA GLY A 206 -16.96 -5.36 2.40
C GLY A 206 -17.30 -4.75 1.05
N LYS A 207 -18.60 -4.59 0.79
CA LYS A 207 -19.09 -4.04 -0.47
C LYS A 207 -19.45 -2.57 -0.29
N GLU A 208 -18.59 -1.67 -0.76
CA GLU A 208 -18.87 -0.24 -0.86
C GLU A 208 -18.38 0.32 -2.21
N LYS A 209 -19.09 1.31 -2.78
CA LYS A 209 -18.64 1.96 -4.02
C LYS A 209 -17.35 2.74 -3.73
N LYS A 210 -16.23 2.30 -4.31
CA LYS A 210 -14.89 2.89 -4.09
C LYS A 210 -14.87 4.43 -4.17
N GLY A 211 -15.49 5.03 -5.18
CA GLY A 211 -15.53 6.50 -5.30
C GLY A 211 -16.23 7.21 -4.13
N LYS A 212 -17.35 6.67 -3.63
CA LYS A 212 -18.04 7.21 -2.45
C LYS A 212 -17.20 7.05 -1.19
N MET A 213 -16.58 5.89 -1.04
CA MET A 213 -15.69 5.58 0.08
C MET A 213 -14.52 6.57 0.11
N VAL A 214 -13.81 6.72 -1.02
CA VAL A 214 -12.66 7.65 -1.15
C VAL A 214 -13.05 9.09 -0.89
N ASN A 215 -14.18 9.57 -1.44
CA ASN A 215 -14.64 10.93 -1.17
C ASN A 215 -14.92 11.16 0.33
N SER A 216 -15.44 10.15 1.04
CA SER A 216 -15.66 10.22 2.49
C SER A 216 -14.33 10.26 3.25
N ILE A 217 -13.33 9.52 2.80
CA ILE A 217 -11.97 9.51 3.38
C ILE A 217 -11.29 10.85 3.17
N ILE A 218 -11.29 11.39 1.95
CA ILE A 218 -10.72 12.71 1.62
C ILE A 218 -11.36 13.78 2.49
N LYS A 219 -12.70 13.78 2.60
CA LYS A 219 -13.42 14.72 3.48
C LYS A 219 -12.93 14.58 4.93
N SER A 220 -12.87 13.36 5.46
CA SER A 220 -12.39 13.11 6.82
C SER A 220 -10.96 13.62 7.04
N PHE A 221 -10.05 13.46 6.07
CA PHE A 221 -8.68 13.96 6.18
C PHE A 221 -8.59 15.48 6.09
N VAL A 222 -9.40 16.11 5.23
CA VAL A 222 -9.50 17.57 5.17
C VAL A 222 -10.06 18.15 6.47
N ASP A 223 -11.12 17.55 7.03
CA ASP A 223 -11.75 18.00 8.28
C ASP A 223 -10.81 17.88 9.49
N GLN A 224 -9.85 16.94 9.46
CA GLN A 224 -8.82 16.76 10.49
C GLN A 224 -7.56 17.61 10.25
N SER A 225 -7.41 18.22 9.08
CA SER A 225 -6.18 18.91 8.69
C SER A 225 -6.12 20.34 9.21
N LYS A 226 -4.92 20.76 9.60
CA LYS A 226 -4.56 22.18 9.68
C LYS A 226 -4.65 22.82 8.29
N GLU A 227 -4.90 24.14 8.24
CA GLU A 227 -5.06 24.87 6.98
C GLU A 227 -3.90 24.64 5.99
N GLU A 228 -2.67 24.61 6.50
CA GLU A 228 -1.44 24.34 5.72
C GLU A 228 -1.45 22.96 5.04
N HIS A 229 -2.03 21.93 5.67
CA HIS A 229 -2.07 20.57 5.13
C HIS A 229 -3.29 20.30 4.23
N ILE A 230 -4.36 21.10 4.33
CA ILE A 230 -5.58 20.91 3.50
C ILE A 230 -5.25 20.92 2.01
N ARG A 231 -4.34 21.81 1.58
CA ARG A 231 -3.92 21.89 0.18
C ARG A 231 -3.23 20.60 -0.27
N LEU A 232 -2.31 20.08 0.53
CA LEU A 232 -1.57 18.83 0.24
C LEU A 232 -2.53 17.66 0.05
N VAL A 233 -3.51 17.50 0.94
CA VAL A 233 -4.52 16.42 0.85
C VAL A 233 -5.37 16.57 -0.42
N LYS A 234 -5.76 17.80 -0.78
CA LYS A 234 -6.52 18.08 -2.01
C LYS A 234 -5.68 17.95 -3.29
N ASP A 235 -4.36 17.89 -3.18
CA ASP A 235 -3.45 17.67 -4.30
C ASP A 235 -3.36 16.21 -4.74
N ILE A 236 -3.70 15.28 -3.85
CA ILE A 236 -3.86 13.86 -4.19
C ILE A 236 -5.12 13.66 -5.04
N THR A 237 -4.97 12.96 -6.15
CA THR A 237 -6.08 12.60 -7.03
C THR A 237 -6.92 11.45 -6.45
N VAL A 238 -8.22 11.41 -6.74
CA VAL A 238 -9.10 10.29 -6.36
C VAL A 238 -8.57 8.95 -6.90
N GLU A 239 -7.92 8.97 -8.06
CA GLU A 239 -7.34 7.79 -8.70
C GLU A 239 -6.17 7.21 -7.88
N GLU A 240 -5.31 8.05 -7.30
CA GLU A 240 -4.24 7.61 -6.39
C GLU A 240 -4.81 6.89 -5.16
N PHE A 241 -5.85 7.43 -4.52
CA PHE A 241 -6.52 6.75 -3.41
C PHE A 241 -7.13 5.41 -3.83
N ILE A 242 -7.83 5.37 -4.96
CA ILE A 242 -8.46 4.14 -5.48
C ILE A 242 -7.42 3.05 -5.77
N ASN A 243 -6.27 3.45 -6.31
CA ASN A 243 -5.19 2.56 -6.72
C ASN A 243 -4.45 1.92 -5.54
N GLY A 244 -4.50 2.51 -4.34
CA GLY A 244 -3.96 1.90 -3.12
C GLY A 244 -4.92 0.93 -2.43
N LEU A 245 -6.22 1.06 -2.67
CA LEU A 245 -7.25 0.33 -1.90
C LEU A 245 -7.48 -1.10 -2.41
N PRO A 246 -7.53 -2.11 -1.52
CA PRO A 246 -7.97 -3.46 -1.88
C PRO A 246 -9.36 -3.47 -2.53
N THR A 247 -9.60 -4.45 -3.39
CA THR A 247 -10.95 -4.75 -3.92
C THR A 247 -11.88 -5.12 -2.77
N ASN A 248 -13.19 -4.97 -2.96
CA ASN A 248 -14.19 -5.32 -1.94
C ASN A 248 -13.84 -4.76 -0.56
N SER A 249 -13.71 -3.43 -0.48
CA SER A 249 -13.39 -2.71 0.75
C SER A 249 -14.56 -1.83 1.20
N LYS A 250 -14.66 -1.62 2.51
CA LYS A 250 -15.48 -0.59 3.15
C LYS A 250 -14.71 0.07 4.29
N ILE A 251 -15.15 1.26 4.71
CA ILE A 251 -14.60 1.89 5.93
C ILE A 251 -15.03 1.05 7.15
N GLY A 252 -14.04 0.62 7.93
CA GLY A 252 -14.25 -0.04 9.21
C GLY A 252 -14.69 0.96 10.27
N LYS A 253 -15.52 0.52 11.22
CA LYS A 253 -15.81 1.34 12.41
C LYS A 253 -14.52 1.50 13.22
N THR A 254 -14.24 2.72 13.65
CA THR A 254 -13.20 2.97 14.66
C THR A 254 -13.64 2.31 15.95
N THR A 255 -12.95 1.24 16.36
CA THR A 255 -13.07 0.74 17.73
C THR A 255 -12.49 1.84 18.63
N LYS A 256 -13.37 2.46 19.43
CA LYS A 256 -12.98 3.37 20.52
C LYS A 256 -12.06 2.65 21.50
#